data_AF-A0A2E1NBK9-F1
#
_entry.id   AF-A0A2E1NBK9-F1
#
_cell.length_a   1.000
_cell.length_b   1.000
_cell.length_c   1.000
_cell.angle_alpha   90.00
_cell.angle_beta   90.00
_cell.angle_gamma   90.00
#
_symmetry.space_group_name_H-M   'P 1'
#
loop_
_entity.id
_entity.type
_entity.pdbx_description
1 polymer ?
#
loop_
_entity_poly.entity_id
_entity_poly.type
_entity_poly.pdbx_seq_one_letter_code
_entity_poly.pdbx_strand_id
1 'polypeptide(L)'
;MNILQSIANGSEKVQINDERSGSYNFDAKKADNDLKACPNCKMVWQVREFNDTIEFKYYDSIPRYGKVKKVCPRCKIRMKNKYYSNSEVIG
;
A
#
# COMPACT_ATOMS: atom_id res chain seq x y z
N MET A 1 -19.07 -53.75 2.05
CA MET A 1 -17.82 -52.97 1.91
C MET A 1 -17.85 -51.86 2.94
N ASN A 2 -17.14 -52.03 4.06
CA ASN A 2 -17.14 -51.08 5.18
C ASN A 2 -15.94 -50.13 5.05
N ILE A 3 -16.17 -48.84 5.34
CA ILE A 3 -15.17 -47.75 5.28
C ILE A 3 -13.86 -48.11 6.01
N LEU A 4 -13.93 -48.96 7.04
CA LEU A 4 -12.79 -49.39 7.85
C LEU A 4 -11.77 -50.26 7.10
N GLN A 5 -12.15 -51.01 6.05
CA GLN A 5 -11.17 -51.81 5.29
C GLN A 5 -10.33 -50.97 4.32
N SER A 6 -10.83 -49.82 3.88
CA SER A 6 -10.12 -48.92 2.95
C SER A 6 -8.88 -48.28 3.60
N ILE A 7 -8.92 -48.07 4.92
CA ILE A 7 -7.82 -47.46 5.69
C ILE A 7 -6.71 -48.49 5.95
N ALA A 8 -7.07 -49.75 6.21
CA ALA A 8 -6.12 -50.84 6.49
C ALA A 8 -5.20 -51.18 5.30
N ASN A 9 -5.65 -50.90 4.06
CA ASN A 9 -4.90 -51.23 2.85
C ASN A 9 -3.94 -50.11 2.38
N GLY A 10 -3.78 -49.03 3.16
CA GLY A 10 -2.72 -48.04 2.93
C GLY A 10 -2.75 -47.33 1.57
N SER A 11 -3.88 -47.36 0.87
CA SER A 11 -4.04 -46.78 -0.46
C SER A 11 -4.67 -45.38 -0.40
N GLU A 12 -4.20 -44.54 0.52
CA GLU A 12 -4.45 -43.10 0.46
C GLU A 12 -3.21 -42.43 -0.12
N LYS A 13 -3.17 -42.29 -1.44
CA LYS A 13 -2.35 -41.25 -2.07
C LYS A 13 -2.96 -39.91 -1.69
N VAL A 14 -2.63 -39.42 -0.50
CA VAL A 14 -2.73 -37.99 -0.17
C VAL A 14 -1.74 -37.32 -1.11
N GLN A 15 -2.22 -36.93 -2.29
CA GLN A 15 -1.52 -35.94 -3.09
C GLN A 15 -1.66 -34.63 -2.31
N ILE A 16 -0.69 -34.46 -1.41
CA ILE A 16 -0.32 -33.19 -0.82
C ILE A 16 -0.16 -32.26 -2.02
N ASN A 17 -1.11 -31.33 -2.19
CA ASN A 17 -0.99 -30.26 -3.16
C ASN A 17 0.13 -29.34 -2.65
N ASP A 18 1.36 -29.78 -2.84
CA ASP A 18 2.49 -28.89 -2.79
C ASP A 18 2.51 -28.07 -4.09
N GLU A 19 3.01 -26.84 -4.01
CA GLU A 19 3.27 -25.92 -5.12
C GLU A 19 2.03 -25.22 -5.70
N ARG A 20 1.75 -23.93 -5.44
CA ARG A 20 2.67 -22.78 -5.40
C ARG A 20 2.09 -21.72 -4.45
N SER A 21 2.56 -21.68 -3.20
CA SER A 21 2.50 -20.44 -2.44
C SER A 21 3.53 -19.49 -3.07
N GLY A 22 3.12 -18.81 -4.13
CA GLY A 22 3.88 -17.72 -4.70
C GLY A 22 4.24 -16.77 -3.57
N SER A 23 5.53 -16.42 -3.50
CA SER A 23 6.12 -15.46 -2.59
C SER A 23 5.35 -14.11 -2.57
N TYR A 24 4.22 -14.06 -1.87
CA TYR A 24 3.35 -12.87 -1.74
C TYR A 24 3.61 -12.11 -0.44
N ASN A 25 4.67 -12.47 0.29
CA ASN A 25 5.02 -11.88 1.59
C ASN A 25 6.04 -10.73 1.49
N PHE A 26 6.57 -10.43 0.30
CA PHE A 26 7.57 -9.38 0.12
C PHE A 26 6.96 -7.99 -0.15
N ASP A 27 5.76 -7.94 -0.76
CA ASP A 27 5.16 -6.67 -1.19
C ASP A 27 4.37 -5.94 -0.10
N ALA A 28 3.75 -6.64 0.85
CA ALA A 28 2.91 -5.98 1.85
C ALA A 28 3.71 -5.03 2.77
N LYS A 29 4.87 -5.50 3.26
CA LYS A 29 5.77 -4.68 4.10
C LYS A 29 6.39 -3.52 3.31
N LYS A 30 6.71 -3.74 2.03
CA LYS A 30 7.29 -2.72 1.16
C LYS A 30 6.26 -1.64 0.82
N ALA A 31 5.03 -2.04 0.52
CA ALA A 31 3.91 -1.14 0.26
C ALA A 31 3.63 -0.23 1.47
N ASP A 32 3.68 -0.77 2.69
CA ASP A 32 3.51 0.01 3.92
C ASP A 32 4.64 1.01 4.16
N ASN A 33 5.89 0.66 3.82
CA ASN A 33 7.03 1.58 3.92
C ASN A 33 6.94 2.73 2.91
N ASP A 34 6.31 2.52 1.76
CA ASP A 34 6.14 3.55 0.73
C ASP A 34 5.06 4.59 1.09
N LEU A 35 4.22 4.30 2.09
CA LEU A 35 3.21 5.21 2.62
C LEU A 35 3.83 6.35 3.43
N LYS A 36 3.43 7.56 3.09
CA LYS A 36 3.90 8.80 3.70
C LYS A 36 2.73 9.49 4.39
N ALA A 37 2.97 10.03 5.59
CA ALA A 37 1.96 10.78 6.33
C ALA A 37 2.20 12.28 6.16
N CYS A 38 1.17 13.02 5.76
CA CYS A 38 1.26 14.48 5.68
C CYS A 38 1.13 15.11 7.08
N PRO A 39 2.10 15.93 7.54
CA PRO A 39 1.98 16.61 8.82
C PRO A 39 0.93 17.73 8.81
N ASN A 40 0.60 18.30 7.64
CA ASN A 40 -0.30 19.44 7.51
C ASN A 40 -1.78 19.00 7.47
N CYS A 41 -2.17 18.23 6.44
CA CYS A 41 -3.55 17.74 6.34
C CYS A 41 -3.80 16.41 7.06
N LYS A 42 -2.78 15.82 7.70
CA LYS A 42 -2.88 14.55 8.44
C LYS A 42 -3.31 13.35 7.56
N MET A 43 -3.21 13.46 6.23
CA MET A 43 -3.60 12.39 5.31
C MET A 43 -2.41 11.49 4.97
N VAL A 44 -2.65 10.18 4.84
CA VAL A 44 -1.63 9.23 4.37
C VAL A 44 -1.70 9.16 2.84
N TRP A 45 -0.56 9.08 2.17
CA TRP A 45 -0.49 9.05 0.72
C TRP A 45 0.67 8.18 0.22
N GLN A 46 0.49 7.63 -0.98
CA GLN A 46 1.49 6.85 -1.70
C GLN A 46 1.77 7.51 -3.05
N VAL A 47 3.00 7.34 -3.55
CA VAL A 47 3.36 7.61 -4.93
C VAL A 47 3.39 6.30 -5.67
N ARG A 48 2.68 6.22 -6.80
CA ARG A 48 2.86 5.14 -7.76
C ARG A 48 3.39 5.74 -9.06
N GLU A 49 4.48 5.20 -9.54
CA GLU A 49 5.03 5.52 -10.85
C GLU A 49 4.63 4.37 -11.77
N PHE A 50 3.88 4.68 -12.81
CA PHE A 50 3.44 3.70 -13.80
C PHE A 50 3.58 4.29 -15.20
N ASN A 51 4.42 3.69 -16.04
CA ASN A 51 4.66 4.10 -17.44
C ASN A 51 4.77 5.63 -17.59
N ASP A 52 5.75 6.24 -16.92
CA ASP A 52 6.03 7.69 -16.89
C ASP A 52 4.94 8.59 -16.31
N THR A 53 3.86 8.02 -15.78
CA THR A 53 2.81 8.75 -15.08
C THR A 53 2.98 8.59 -13.57
N ILE A 54 2.99 9.72 -12.86
CA ILE A 54 3.03 9.75 -11.39
C ILE A 54 1.59 9.88 -10.87
N GLU A 55 1.09 8.82 -10.24
CA GLU A 55 -0.21 8.81 -9.56
C GLU A 55 -0.04 8.95 -8.04
N PHE A 56 -0.90 9.75 -7.42
CA PHE A 56 -0.94 9.93 -5.96
C PHE A 56 -2.23 9.36 -5.40
N LYS A 57 -2.12 8.29 -4.60
CA LYS A 57 -3.26 7.74 -3.85
C LYS A 57 -3.25 8.27 -2.43
N TYR A 58 -4.44 8.61 -1.94
CA TYR A 58 -4.65 9.18 -0.61
C TYR A 58 -5.56 8.27 0.19
N TYR A 59 -5.21 8.07 1.45
CA TYR A 59 -5.94 7.22 2.38
C TYR A 59 -6.22 8.00 3.66
N ASP A 60 -7.45 7.92 4.12
CA ASP A 60 -7.97 8.57 5.33
C ASP A 60 -7.94 7.65 6.55
N SER A 61 -8.24 6.36 6.32
CA SER A 61 -8.46 5.35 7.35
C SER A 61 -7.18 4.64 7.81
N ILE A 62 -6.02 5.01 7.25
CA ILE A 62 -4.74 4.36 7.53
C ILE A 62 -4.03 5.04 8.71
N PRO A 63 -3.60 4.27 9.74
CA PRO A 63 -2.84 4.81 10.87
C PRO A 63 -1.55 5.50 10.44
N ARG A 64 -1.28 6.66 11.04
CA ARG A 64 -0.14 7.54 10.72
C ARG A 64 1.15 7.17 11.45
N TYR A 65 1.05 6.37 12.49
CA TYR A 65 2.17 6.01 13.36
C TYR A 65 3.22 5.19 12.60
N GLY A 66 4.49 5.48 12.83
CA GLY A 66 5.62 4.80 12.20
C GLY A 66 5.88 5.15 10.72
N LYS A 67 5.06 6.00 10.09
CA LYS A 67 5.22 6.36 8.67
C LYS A 67 6.09 7.61 8.48
N VAL A 68 6.78 7.68 7.34
CA VAL A 68 7.61 8.84 6.98
C VAL A 68 6.74 10.09 6.87
N LYS A 69 7.09 11.14 7.63
CA LYS A 69 6.38 12.42 7.60
C LYS A 69 6.81 13.24 6.40
N LYS A 70 5.93 13.43 5.41
CA LYS A 70 6.20 14.25 4.21
C LYS A 70 4.97 15.02 3.77
N VAL A 71 5.14 16.30 3.44
CA VAL A 71 4.05 17.14 2.92
C VAL A 71 3.51 16.55 1.62
N CYS A 72 2.19 16.37 1.54
CA CYS A 72 1.56 15.78 0.37
C CYS A 72 1.46 16.78 -0.80
N PRO A 73 1.32 16.29 -2.04
CA PRO A 73 1.18 17.15 -3.21
C PRO A 73 0.03 18.14 -3.11
N ARG A 74 -1.13 17.73 -2.55
CA ARG A 74 -2.27 18.63 -2.31
C ARG A 74 -1.90 19.83 -1.42
N CYS A 75 -1.21 19.58 -0.31
CA CYS A 75 -0.72 20.65 0.57
C CYS A 75 0.36 21.49 -0.12
N LYS A 76 1.25 20.87 -0.91
CA LYS A 76 2.30 21.58 -1.65
C LYS A 76 1.70 22.57 -2.66
N ILE A 77 0.64 22.17 -3.38
CA ILE A 77 -0.09 23.03 -4.33
C ILE A 77 -0.80 24.16 -3.57
N ARG A 78 -1.54 23.84 -2.49
CA ARG A 78 -2.20 24.88 -1.66
C ARG A 78 -1.22 25.92 -1.12
N MET A 79 -0.04 25.48 -0.67
CA MET A 79 1.00 26.38 -0.20
C MET A 79 1.51 27.25 -1.35
N LYS A 80 1.86 26.67 -2.51
CA LYS A 80 2.28 27.44 -3.68
C LYS A 80 1.25 28.51 -4.07
N ASN A 81 -0.02 28.14 -4.15
CA ASN A 81 -1.09 29.07 -4.53
C ASN A 81 -1.25 30.20 -3.51
N LYS A 82 -1.11 29.92 -2.19
CA LYS A 82 -1.14 30.96 -1.16
C LYS A 82 -0.03 32.00 -1.32
N TYR A 83 1.14 31.61 -1.82
CA TYR A 83 2.25 32.55 -2.04
C TYR A 83 2.14 33.28 -3.40
N TYR A 84 1.65 32.61 -4.45
CA TYR A 84 1.43 33.24 -5.76
C TYR A 84 0.34 34.33 -5.73
N SER A 85 -0.72 34.17 -4.94
CA SER A 85 -1.75 35.20 -4.79
C SER A 85 -1.28 36.46 -4.06
N ASN A 86 -0.12 36.42 -3.40
CA ASN A 86 0.44 37.57 -2.66
C ASN A 86 1.57 38.29 -3.43
N SER A 87 2.03 37.76 -4.56
CA SER A 87 3.14 38.33 -5.33
C SER A 87 2.72 39.31 -6.43
N GLU A 88 1.41 39.49 -6.69
CA GLU A 88 0.88 40.37 -7.74
C GLU A 88 0.15 41.61 -7.20
N VAL A 89 0.34 41.97 -5.92
CA VAL A 89 -0.26 43.19 -5.33
C VAL A 89 0.80 44.06 -4.65
N ILE A 90 1.95 44.22 -5.30
CA ILE A 90 2.85 45.36 -5.07
C ILE A 90 3.39 45.75 -6.45
N GLY A 91 2.75 46.73 -7.07
CA GLY A 91 3.09 47.26 -8.39
C GLY A 91 2.01 48.21 -8.87
#